data_AF-H8KXM6-F1
#
_entry.id   AF-H8KXM6-F1
#
_cell.length_a   1.000
_cell.length_b   1.000
_cell.length_c   1.000
_cell.angle_alpha   90.00
_cell.angle_beta   90.00
_cell.angle_gamma   90.00
#
_symmetry.space_group_name_H-M   'P 1'
#
loop_
_entity.id
_entity.type
_entity.pdbx_description
1 polymer ?
#
loop_
_entity_poly.entity_id
_entity_poly.type
_entity_poly.pdbx_seq_one_letter_code
_entity_poly.pdbx_strand_id
1 'polypeptide(L)'
;MFFFLFISIFYHEESAKLSYKTQNNYNLPVDYQYFALYRRVLKMILQQSCLQDLVSSNSAPDQKWIQRSVLSIEKLIYLGHYLFGQVDAISEEKITNGSIDIIYESGLITFINTKEWDNFLPSLSQHFILDDRNSIVDKNLQPDFNHRIKTELGLDLKDIESLLAYLNNLLHDSEPPRLCTLKEFIAILKSKTNSPYIEPFIKGLILNRENVTDIKKAAISPYTGKRIIHKPLLTLTIDGTECILTDQFSLLEAFNTFFQNNITLGKIPKEWEQVPFLKKIRNDFKDRNKDILENPVEKLLKGYNVDYDRNVKTLYAHDKGHLSINKTPGEIDFIFIYNDTVYIADCKNLTKRYEMQGYYQDITKFTDEYNLKMKEKLEFMRQNLNRLQEHLQIKLNKPYLVLTNFKLEGIFIINTPTIYVLNGLYKIYTFNRFDLFIKGDDFFTKYIDWPEKNPIHKITWPFIDNLKKVIKPDF
;
A
#
# COMPACT_ATOMS: atom_id res chain seq x y z
N MET A 1 10.51 25.72 18.50
CA MET A 1 11.38 25.15 17.45
C MET A 1 12.13 23.88 17.89
N PHE A 2 13.01 23.94 18.90
CA PHE A 2 13.92 22.83 19.26
C PHE A 2 13.28 21.46 19.53
N PHE A 3 12.06 21.41 20.07
CA PHE A 3 11.35 20.15 20.35
C PHE A 3 11.13 19.32 19.07
N PHE A 4 10.68 19.95 17.99
CA PHE A 4 10.41 19.27 16.72
C PHE A 4 11.69 18.98 15.92
N LEU A 5 12.72 19.84 16.03
CA LEU A 5 14.06 19.53 15.52
C LEU A 5 14.62 18.26 16.19
N PHE A 6 14.51 18.18 17.52
CA PHE A 6 14.99 17.03 18.29
C PHE A 6 14.30 15.74 17.86
N ILE A 7 12.97 15.75 17.69
CA ILE A 7 12.22 14.60 17.17
C ILE A 7 12.62 14.26 15.73
N SER A 8 12.71 15.26 14.85
CA SER A 8 13.02 15.05 13.43
C SER A 8 14.37 14.38 13.25
N ILE A 9 15.42 14.96 13.85
CA ILE A 9 16.81 14.54 13.63
C ILE A 9 17.11 13.25 14.41
N PHE A 10 16.84 13.21 15.72
CA PHE A 10 17.33 12.10 16.56
C PHE A 10 16.41 10.89 16.60
N TYR A 11 15.13 11.05 16.27
CA TYR A 11 14.15 9.96 16.34
C TYR A 11 13.67 9.56 14.94
N HIS A 12 13.11 10.50 14.18
CA HIS A 12 12.49 10.17 12.89
C HIS A 12 13.53 9.81 11.83
N GLU A 13 14.55 10.63 11.66
CA GLU A 13 15.54 10.43 10.60
C GLU A 13 16.42 9.20 10.86
N GLU A 14 16.91 9.02 12.09
CA GLU A 14 17.66 7.81 12.46
C GLU A 14 16.82 6.53 12.34
N SER A 15 15.52 6.58 12.65
CA SER A 15 14.63 5.44 12.42
C SER A 15 14.35 5.18 10.93
N ALA A 16 14.27 6.22 10.09
CA ALA A 16 14.16 6.08 8.64
C ALA A 16 15.43 5.46 8.04
N LYS A 17 16.60 5.92 8.47
CA LYS A 17 17.91 5.37 8.12
C LYS A 17 18.07 3.90 8.53
N LEU A 18 17.65 3.54 9.75
CA LEU A 18 17.64 2.14 10.20
C LEU A 18 16.73 1.28 9.30
N SER A 19 15.52 1.76 8.99
CA SER A 19 14.61 1.07 8.08
C SER A 19 15.17 0.89 6.67
N TYR A 20 16.00 1.82 6.19
CA TYR A 20 16.67 1.66 4.90
C TYR A 20 17.74 0.57 4.98
N LYS A 21 18.50 0.51 6.09
CA LYS A 21 19.51 -0.54 6.32
C LYS A 21 18.91 -1.94 6.44
N THR A 22 17.72 -2.09 7.02
CA THR A 22 17.04 -3.40 7.16
C THR A 22 16.64 -4.01 5.82
N GLN A 23 16.51 -3.21 4.76
CA GLN A 23 16.31 -3.74 3.40
C GLN A 23 17.54 -4.50 2.87
N ASN A 24 18.72 -4.32 3.49
CA ASN A 24 20.00 -4.93 3.12
C ASN A 24 20.46 -6.00 4.13
N ASN A 25 19.53 -6.84 4.62
CA ASN A 25 19.79 -7.95 5.57
C ASN A 25 20.22 -7.54 6.99
N TYR A 26 19.94 -6.32 7.44
CA TYR A 26 20.17 -5.93 8.84
C TYR A 26 19.00 -6.38 9.73
N ASN A 27 19.29 -7.18 10.76
CA ASN A 27 18.31 -7.56 11.78
C ASN A 27 18.19 -6.47 12.85
N LEU A 28 16.96 -6.00 13.10
CA LEU A 28 16.70 -5.07 14.19
C LEU A 28 16.72 -5.81 15.54
N PRO A 29 17.30 -5.21 16.60
CA PRO A 29 17.24 -5.76 17.96
C PRO A 29 15.89 -5.51 18.64
N VAL A 30 14.85 -5.19 17.86
CA VAL A 30 13.50 -4.84 18.35
C VAL A 30 12.46 -5.51 17.45
N ASP A 31 11.27 -5.74 18.00
CA ASP A 31 10.14 -6.23 17.21
C ASP A 31 9.84 -5.30 16.02
N TYR A 32 9.66 -5.90 14.84
CA TYR A 32 9.49 -5.15 13.60
C TYR A 32 8.15 -4.42 13.55
N GLN A 33 7.08 -5.00 14.11
CA GLN A 33 5.76 -4.36 14.15
C GLN A 33 5.78 -3.15 15.08
N TYR A 34 6.39 -3.28 16.27
CA TYR A 34 6.64 -2.18 17.18
C TYR A 34 7.44 -1.06 16.51
N PHE A 35 8.55 -1.40 15.83
CA PHE A 35 9.38 -0.41 15.14
C PHE A 35 8.63 0.33 14.02
N ALA A 36 7.83 -0.39 13.23
CA ALA A 36 7.00 0.20 12.18
C ALA A 36 5.96 1.18 12.76
N LEU A 37 5.32 0.79 13.87
CA LEU A 37 4.32 1.60 14.56
C LEU A 37 4.96 2.85 15.18
N TYR A 38 6.08 2.71 15.87
CA TYR A 38 6.86 3.82 16.43
C TYR A 38 7.17 4.88 15.38
N ARG A 39 7.67 4.47 14.20
CA ARG A 39 7.95 5.38 13.07
C ARG A 39 6.70 6.09 12.56
N ARG A 40 5.57 5.39 12.52
CA ARG A 40 4.28 5.97 12.12
C ARG A 40 3.80 7.03 13.11
N VAL A 41 4.03 6.83 14.40
CA VAL A 41 3.71 7.82 15.44
C VAL A 41 4.63 9.04 15.34
N LEU A 42 5.93 8.87 15.16
CA LEU A 42 6.86 9.99 14.97
C LEU A 42 6.46 10.89 13.79
N LYS A 43 6.13 10.28 12.65
CA LYS A 43 5.59 10.99 11.47
C LYS A 43 4.32 11.77 11.79
N MET A 44 3.43 11.21 12.61
CA MET A 44 2.21 11.88 13.04
C MET A 44 2.51 13.06 13.96
N ILE A 45 3.44 12.93 14.91
CA ILE A 45 3.87 14.05 15.76
C ILE A 45 4.45 15.18 14.91
N LEU A 46 5.35 14.85 13.98
CA LEU A 46 5.94 15.83 13.06
C LEU A 46 4.88 16.49 12.18
N GLN A 47 3.91 15.75 11.63
CA GLN A 47 2.86 16.38 10.81
C GLN A 47 2.06 17.40 11.64
N GLN A 48 1.74 17.09 12.90
CA GLN A 48 0.95 17.99 13.75
C GLN A 48 1.73 19.26 14.13
N SER A 49 3.07 19.25 14.00
CA SER A 49 3.88 20.46 14.21
C SER A 49 3.58 21.58 13.20
N CYS A 50 3.09 21.25 12.00
CA CYS A 50 2.64 22.24 11.01
C CYS A 50 1.46 23.10 11.49
N LEU A 51 0.72 22.66 12.51
CA LEU A 51 -0.40 23.40 13.09
C LEU A 51 0.03 24.36 14.21
N GLN A 52 1.29 24.33 14.63
CA GLN A 52 1.78 25.10 15.77
C GLN A 52 2.51 26.35 15.31
N ASP A 53 2.28 27.47 16.00
CA ASP A 53 3.13 28.64 15.88
C ASP A 53 4.28 28.52 16.88
N LEU A 54 5.49 28.42 16.36
CA LEU A 54 6.70 28.17 17.12
C LEU A 54 7.48 29.46 17.31
N VAL A 55 8.21 29.52 18.42
CA VAL A 55 9.20 30.56 18.67
C VAL A 55 10.61 30.01 18.53
N SER A 56 11.53 30.84 18.05
CA SER A 56 12.97 30.59 18.21
C SER A 56 13.39 30.82 19.65
N SER A 57 14.51 30.22 20.04
CA SER A 57 15.14 30.45 21.35
C SER A 57 16.59 30.80 21.11
N ASN A 58 17.05 31.84 21.79
CA ASN A 58 18.44 32.29 21.74
C ASN A 58 19.38 31.39 22.55
N SER A 59 18.84 30.48 23.35
CA SER A 59 19.62 29.52 24.14
C SER A 59 19.42 28.10 23.62
N ALA A 60 20.53 27.40 23.45
CA ALA A 60 20.54 25.97 23.13
C ALA A 60 19.84 25.18 24.26
N PRO A 61 19.20 24.04 23.95
CA PRO A 61 18.58 23.21 24.97
C PRO A 61 19.56 22.71 26.03
N ASP A 62 19.21 22.87 27.31
CA ASP A 62 19.96 22.31 28.43
C ASP A 62 19.56 20.86 28.75
N GLN A 63 20.31 20.20 29.63
CA GLN A 63 20.02 18.82 30.02
C GLN A 63 18.61 18.64 30.63
N LYS A 64 18.12 19.64 31.38
CA LYS A 64 16.76 19.60 31.97
C LYS A 64 15.69 19.70 30.89
N TRP A 65 15.90 20.51 29.86
CA TRP A 65 15.02 20.56 28.69
C TRP A 65 15.01 19.24 27.95
N ILE A 66 16.17 18.61 27.74
CA ILE A 66 16.28 17.31 27.06
C ILE A 66 15.49 16.26 27.83
N GLN A 67 15.71 16.14 29.14
CA GLN A 67 14.99 15.16 29.99
C GLN A 67 13.47 15.34 29.93
N ARG A 68 12.98 16.58 30.03
CA ARG A 68 11.53 16.87 29.92
C ARG A 68 10.97 16.56 28.54
N SER A 69 11.77 16.80 27.49
CA SER A 69 11.38 16.54 26.11
C SER A 69 11.30 15.04 25.83
N VAL A 70 12.27 14.25 26.31
CA VAL A 70 12.25 12.78 26.21
C VAL A 70 10.99 12.20 26.86
N LEU A 71 10.68 12.60 28.10
CA LEU A 71 9.46 12.16 28.80
C LEU A 71 8.18 12.53 28.05
N SER A 72 8.15 13.70 27.41
CA SER A 72 7.02 14.12 26.58
C SER A 72 6.89 13.26 25.31
N ILE A 73 8.02 12.96 24.67
CA ILE A 73 8.07 12.11 23.47
C ILE A 73 7.59 10.69 23.80
N GLU A 74 8.04 10.11 24.90
CA GLU A 74 7.60 8.77 25.35
C GLU A 74 6.08 8.72 25.57
N LYS A 75 5.50 9.75 26.21
CA LYS A 75 4.04 9.86 26.38
C LYS A 75 3.32 9.97 25.04
N LEU A 76 3.85 10.75 24.09
CA LEU A 76 3.27 10.88 22.76
C LEU A 76 3.35 9.56 21.96
N ILE A 77 4.46 8.83 22.09
CA ILE A 77 4.64 7.50 21.51
C ILE A 77 3.60 6.54 22.09
N TYR A 78 3.45 6.49 23.42
CA TYR A 78 2.45 5.67 24.10
C TYR A 78 1.03 5.97 23.60
N LEU A 79 0.64 7.25 23.57
CA LEU A 79 -0.68 7.68 23.09
C LEU A 79 -0.90 7.31 21.62
N GLY A 80 0.12 7.44 20.78
CA GLY A 80 0.07 7.03 19.39
C GLY A 80 -0.09 5.52 19.23
N HIS A 81 0.66 4.72 19.99
CA HIS A 81 0.51 3.26 20.01
C HIS A 81 -0.91 2.87 20.42
N TYR A 82 -1.43 3.48 21.48
CA TYR A 82 -2.78 3.23 21.96
C TYR A 82 -3.86 3.62 20.94
N LEU A 83 -3.67 4.72 20.21
CA LEU A 83 -4.57 5.13 19.12
C LEU A 83 -4.58 4.11 17.97
N PHE A 84 -3.41 3.66 17.53
CA PHE A 84 -3.31 2.69 16.43
C PHE A 84 -3.82 1.31 16.84
N GLY A 85 -3.56 0.86 18.06
CA GLY A 85 -4.14 -0.37 18.60
C GLY A 85 -5.67 -0.36 18.59
N GLN A 86 -6.29 0.76 18.97
CA GLN A 86 -7.75 0.94 18.85
C GLN A 86 -8.22 0.85 17.40
N VAL A 87 -7.53 1.54 16.49
CA VAL A 87 -7.91 1.52 15.07
C VAL A 87 -7.85 0.11 14.51
N ASP A 88 -6.77 -0.62 14.76
CA ASP A 88 -6.61 -1.99 14.26
C ASP A 88 -7.62 -2.95 14.89
N ALA A 89 -7.88 -2.85 16.20
CA ALA A 89 -8.91 -3.66 16.86
C ALA A 89 -10.31 -3.42 16.28
N ILE A 90 -10.69 -2.15 16.04
CA ILE A 90 -11.99 -1.82 15.42
C ILE A 90 -12.06 -2.36 13.99
N SER A 91 -10.98 -2.28 13.22
CA SER A 91 -10.94 -2.82 11.85
C SER A 91 -11.05 -4.34 11.86
N GLU A 92 -10.31 -5.00 12.73
CA GLU A 92 -10.35 -6.45 12.90
C GLU A 92 -11.74 -6.93 13.28
N GLU A 93 -12.39 -6.27 14.24
CA GLU A 93 -13.77 -6.57 14.64
C GLU A 93 -14.75 -6.40 13.48
N LYS A 94 -14.57 -5.40 12.61
CA LYS A 94 -15.39 -5.25 11.40
C LYS A 94 -15.17 -6.35 10.36
N ILE A 95 -13.97 -6.92 10.31
CA ILE A 95 -13.60 -7.97 9.36
C ILE A 95 -14.11 -9.33 9.86
N THR A 96 -13.93 -9.58 11.14
CA THR A 96 -14.16 -10.89 11.77
C THR A 96 -15.51 -10.99 12.46
N ASN A 97 -16.16 -9.89 12.85
CA ASN A 97 -17.45 -9.84 13.54
C ASN A 97 -17.51 -10.75 14.78
N GLY A 98 -16.91 -10.28 15.89
CA GLY A 98 -16.88 -10.95 17.19
C GLY A 98 -15.54 -11.59 17.52
N SER A 99 -14.42 -10.95 17.14
CA SER A 99 -13.08 -11.41 17.53
C SER A 99 -12.43 -10.57 18.61
N ILE A 100 -13.00 -9.42 18.97
CA ILE A 100 -12.41 -8.51 19.95
C ILE A 100 -13.29 -8.38 21.19
N ASP A 101 -12.69 -8.65 22.35
CA ASP A 101 -13.24 -8.29 23.66
C ASP A 101 -12.62 -6.97 24.15
N ILE A 102 -13.42 -6.19 24.87
CA ILE A 102 -13.00 -4.94 25.51
C ILE A 102 -12.94 -5.16 27.02
N ILE A 103 -11.73 -5.08 27.56
CA ILE A 103 -11.49 -5.19 29.01
C ILE A 103 -11.30 -3.79 29.60
N TYR A 104 -11.97 -3.53 30.72
CA TYR A 104 -11.77 -2.34 31.53
C TYR A 104 -11.18 -2.72 32.89
N GLU A 105 -9.90 -2.45 33.09
CA GLU A 105 -9.17 -2.78 34.32
C GLU A 105 -8.33 -1.60 34.78
N SER A 106 -8.45 -1.22 36.05
CA SER A 106 -7.65 -0.14 36.66
C SER A 106 -7.69 1.20 35.91
N GLY A 107 -8.81 1.50 35.23
CA GLY A 107 -8.96 2.71 34.42
C GLY A 107 -8.34 2.63 33.03
N LEU A 108 -7.80 1.47 32.64
CA LEU A 108 -7.26 1.20 31.31
C LEU A 108 -8.29 0.41 30.49
N ILE A 109 -8.43 0.78 29.22
CA ILE A 109 -9.20 0.02 28.23
C ILE A 109 -8.19 -0.78 27.42
N THR A 110 -8.40 -2.09 27.34
CA THR A 110 -7.57 -3.00 26.53
C THR A 110 -8.45 -3.74 25.54
N PHE A 111 -7.98 -3.85 24.31
CA PHE A 111 -8.60 -4.65 23.27
C PHE A 111 -7.82 -5.96 23.19
N ILE A 112 -8.50 -7.08 23.37
CA ILE A 112 -7.89 -8.40 23.26
C ILE A 112 -8.69 -9.23 22.27
N ASN A 113 -8.02 -10.19 21.63
CA ASN A 113 -8.75 -11.21 20.89
C ASN A 113 -9.56 -12.06 21.86
N THR A 114 -10.80 -12.41 21.47
CA THR A 114 -11.53 -13.45 22.21
C THR A 114 -10.73 -14.75 22.10
N LYS A 115 -10.85 -15.59 23.11
CA LYS A 115 -10.14 -16.86 23.19
C LYS A 115 -10.26 -17.68 21.89
N GLU A 116 -11.43 -17.68 21.27
CA GLU A 116 -11.68 -18.48 20.08
C GLU A 116 -10.98 -17.97 18.82
N TRP A 117 -10.68 -16.66 18.77
CA TRP A 117 -9.92 -16.03 17.71
C TRP A 117 -8.44 -15.90 18.02
N ASP A 118 -8.07 -16.12 19.28
CA ASP A 118 -6.69 -16.06 19.74
C ASP A 118 -5.84 -17.04 18.92
N ASN A 119 -4.67 -16.59 18.50
CA ASN A 119 -3.75 -17.32 17.59
C ASN A 119 -4.26 -17.64 16.17
N PHE A 120 -5.54 -17.46 15.82
CA PHE A 120 -6.04 -17.77 14.48
C PHE A 120 -5.54 -16.78 13.43
N LEU A 121 -5.74 -15.47 13.64
CA LEU A 121 -5.24 -14.45 12.72
C LEU A 121 -3.70 -14.39 12.69
N PRO A 122 -2.99 -14.46 13.83
CA PRO A 122 -1.53 -14.56 13.82
C PRO A 122 -1.00 -15.77 13.05
N SER A 123 -1.56 -16.97 13.22
CA SER A 123 -1.12 -18.16 12.47
C SER A 123 -1.35 -18.01 10.97
N LEU A 124 -2.45 -17.38 10.58
CA LEU A 124 -2.73 -17.04 9.19
C LEU A 124 -1.78 -16.00 8.59
N SER A 125 -1.39 -15.00 9.40
CA SER A 125 -0.47 -13.95 8.99
C SER A 125 0.89 -14.51 8.55
N GLN A 126 1.35 -15.60 9.14
CA GLN A 126 2.61 -16.26 8.79
C GLN A 126 2.60 -16.78 7.34
N HIS A 127 1.46 -17.25 6.85
CA HIS A 127 1.31 -17.69 5.45
C HIS A 127 1.40 -16.55 4.44
N PHE A 128 1.28 -15.29 4.87
CA PHE A 128 1.42 -14.12 4.01
C PHE A 128 2.84 -13.54 3.98
N ILE A 129 3.74 -13.93 4.91
CA ILE A 129 5.13 -13.43 4.96
C ILE A 129 5.89 -13.80 3.67
N LEU A 130 5.73 -15.04 3.18
CA LEU A 130 6.38 -15.49 1.94
C LEU A 130 5.83 -14.75 0.73
N ASP A 131 4.53 -14.50 0.69
CA ASP A 131 3.89 -13.75 -0.38
C ASP A 131 4.31 -12.28 -0.38
N ASP A 132 4.52 -11.70 0.80
CA ASP A 132 5.01 -10.33 0.94
C ASP A 132 6.41 -10.17 0.33
N ARG A 133 7.31 -11.13 0.59
CA ARG A 133 8.67 -11.16 0.03
C ARG A 133 8.68 -11.35 -1.49
N ASN A 134 7.71 -12.10 -2.01
CA ASN A 134 7.59 -12.39 -3.45
C ASN A 134 6.67 -11.40 -4.18
N SER A 135 6.36 -10.25 -3.56
CA SER A 135 5.56 -9.19 -4.19
C SER A 135 6.25 -8.67 -5.46
N ILE A 136 5.48 -8.51 -6.54
CA ILE A 136 6.03 -7.99 -7.81
C ILE A 136 6.08 -6.46 -7.76
N VAL A 137 7.27 -5.90 -8.01
CA VAL A 137 7.51 -4.47 -8.12
C VAL A 137 8.34 -4.15 -9.36
N ASP A 138 8.04 -3.04 -10.02
CA ASP A 138 8.87 -2.54 -11.12
C ASP A 138 10.12 -1.83 -10.57
N LYS A 139 11.28 -2.41 -10.85
CA LYS A 139 12.59 -1.91 -10.39
C LYS A 139 13.06 -0.65 -11.13
N ASN A 140 12.46 -0.34 -12.29
CA ASN A 140 12.85 0.78 -13.13
C ASN A 140 12.06 2.06 -12.85
N LEU A 141 11.08 2.03 -11.93
CA LEU A 141 10.22 3.16 -11.61
C LEU A 141 11.01 4.41 -11.21
N GLN A 142 11.92 4.28 -10.24
CA GLN A 142 12.69 5.41 -9.72
C GLN A 142 13.73 5.94 -10.73
N PRO A 143 14.55 5.09 -11.40
CA PRO A 143 15.48 5.56 -12.43
C PRO A 143 14.80 6.32 -13.58
N ASP A 144 13.69 5.78 -14.11
CA ASP A 144 12.95 6.42 -15.21
C ASP A 144 12.30 7.73 -14.77
N PHE A 145 11.71 7.76 -13.58
CA PHE A 145 11.19 9.01 -13.01
C PHE A 145 12.31 10.05 -12.91
N ASN A 146 13.41 9.73 -12.23
CA ASN A 146 14.53 10.67 -12.06
C ASN A 146 15.05 11.21 -13.39
N HIS A 147 15.20 10.36 -14.41
CA HIS A 147 15.65 10.78 -15.73
C HIS A 147 14.68 11.80 -16.38
N ARG A 148 13.38 11.54 -16.33
CA ARG A 148 12.36 12.44 -16.90
C ARG A 148 12.27 13.76 -16.15
N ILE A 149 12.36 13.72 -14.82
CA ILE A 149 12.31 14.91 -13.98
C ILE A 149 13.55 15.77 -14.25
N LYS A 150 14.74 15.15 -14.34
CA LYS A 150 15.99 15.85 -14.70
C LYS A 150 15.90 16.55 -16.04
N THR A 151 15.29 15.91 -17.03
CA THR A 151 15.12 16.46 -18.37
C THR A 151 14.25 17.72 -18.36
N GLU A 152 13.16 17.72 -17.58
CA GLU A 152 12.15 18.80 -17.58
C GLU A 152 12.45 19.90 -16.54
N LEU A 153 13.09 19.54 -15.43
CA LEU A 153 13.41 20.45 -14.32
C LEU A 153 14.88 20.88 -14.29
N GLY A 154 15.77 20.25 -15.05
CA GLY A 154 17.23 20.45 -14.93
C GLY A 154 17.85 19.94 -13.63
N LEU A 155 17.03 19.38 -12.73
CA LEU A 155 17.40 18.83 -11.43
C LEU A 155 16.68 17.50 -11.23
N ASP A 156 17.36 16.54 -10.62
CA ASP A 156 16.74 15.30 -10.16
C ASP A 156 16.52 15.29 -8.64
N LEU A 157 15.97 14.18 -8.12
CA LEU A 157 15.70 14.04 -6.69
C LEU A 157 16.98 14.06 -5.84
N LYS A 158 18.09 13.56 -6.38
CA LYS A 158 19.38 13.53 -5.66
C LYS A 158 19.95 14.94 -5.54
N ASP A 159 19.75 15.80 -6.53
CA ASP A 159 20.13 17.21 -6.47
C ASP A 159 19.37 17.93 -5.33
N ILE A 160 18.07 17.67 -5.20
CA ILE A 160 17.21 18.24 -4.13
C ILE A 160 17.64 17.69 -2.75
N GLU A 161 17.84 16.38 -2.65
CA GLU A 161 18.32 15.69 -1.45
C GLU A 161 19.65 16.26 -0.96
N SER A 162 20.61 16.42 -1.87
CA SER A 162 21.94 16.95 -1.56
C SER A 162 21.88 18.41 -1.10
N LEU A 163 21.00 19.21 -1.69
CA LEU A 163 20.78 20.59 -1.26
C LEU A 163 20.18 20.66 0.15
N LEU A 164 19.21 19.81 0.46
CA LEU A 164 18.60 19.76 1.80
C LEU A 164 19.63 19.36 2.85
N ALA A 165 20.42 18.32 2.60
CA ALA A 165 21.49 17.89 3.50
C ALA A 165 22.52 19.00 3.74
N TYR A 166 22.93 19.70 2.66
CA TYR A 166 23.84 20.84 2.77
C TYR A 166 23.26 21.98 3.62
N LEU A 167 22.00 22.36 3.37
CA LEU A 167 21.35 23.45 4.11
C LEU A 167 21.12 23.08 5.58
N ASN A 168 20.73 21.84 5.86
CA ASN A 168 20.56 21.37 7.23
C ASN A 168 21.87 21.44 8.01
N ASN A 169 22.97 20.92 7.46
CA ASN A 169 24.27 20.99 8.11
C ASN A 169 24.70 22.45 8.35
N LEU A 170 24.62 23.29 7.30
CA LEU A 170 25.04 24.68 7.39
C LEU A 170 24.25 25.49 8.44
N LEU A 171 22.95 25.24 8.56
CA LEU A 171 22.05 26.04 9.40
C LEU A 171 21.84 25.46 10.80
N HIS A 172 22.06 24.16 10.99
CA HIS A 172 22.10 23.56 12.32
C HIS A 172 23.40 23.91 13.06
N ASP A 173 24.50 24.06 12.34
CA ASP A 173 25.80 24.44 12.89
C ASP A 173 25.97 25.98 13.03
N SER A 174 24.98 26.78 12.63
CA SER A 174 25.04 28.24 12.80
C SER A 174 24.77 28.65 14.26
N GLU A 175 25.26 29.82 14.67
CA GLU A 175 24.95 30.42 15.98
C GLU A 175 24.11 31.70 15.81
N PRO A 176 22.80 31.69 16.16
CA PRO A 176 22.02 30.55 16.66
C PRO A 176 21.63 29.56 15.54
N PRO A 177 21.32 28.30 15.88
CA PRO A 177 20.81 27.33 14.91
C PRO A 177 19.48 27.82 14.33
N ARG A 178 19.30 27.69 13.01
CA ARG A 178 18.06 28.05 12.34
C ARG A 178 17.65 27.02 11.30
N LEU A 179 16.41 27.13 10.84
CA LEU A 179 15.92 26.40 9.68
C LEU A 179 15.97 27.27 8.42
N CYS A 180 16.06 26.63 7.26
CA CYS A 180 15.94 27.29 5.97
C CYS A 180 14.49 27.77 5.79
N THR A 181 14.31 29.04 5.42
CA THR A 181 12.95 29.52 5.08
C THR A 181 12.50 28.92 3.75
N LEU A 182 11.20 28.72 3.58
CA LEU A 182 10.65 28.21 2.31
C LEU A 182 11.03 29.12 1.13
N LYS A 183 11.05 30.44 1.37
CA LYS A 183 11.43 31.45 0.38
C LYS A 183 12.90 31.31 -0.04
N GLU A 184 13.82 31.16 0.91
CA GLU A 184 15.24 30.91 0.63
C GLU A 184 15.43 29.63 -0.18
N PHE A 185 14.79 28.53 0.24
CA PHE A 185 14.91 27.23 -0.44
C PHE A 185 14.46 27.29 -1.90
N ILE A 186 13.28 27.88 -2.17
CA ILE A 186 12.77 28.05 -3.53
C ILE A 186 13.69 28.95 -4.36
N ALA A 187 14.23 30.03 -3.77
CA ALA A 187 15.15 30.93 -4.47
C ALA A 187 16.45 30.22 -4.88
N ILE A 188 17.01 29.39 -3.99
CA ILE A 188 18.21 28.60 -4.29
C ILE A 188 17.93 27.60 -5.41
N LEU A 189 16.79 26.89 -5.37
CA LEU A 189 16.43 25.96 -6.43
C LEU A 189 16.25 26.67 -7.78
N LYS A 190 15.57 27.82 -7.81
CA LYS A 190 15.43 28.64 -9.03
C LYS A 190 16.76 29.15 -9.57
N SER A 191 17.77 29.36 -8.73
CA SER A 191 19.11 29.73 -9.21
C SER A 191 19.85 28.58 -9.91
N LYS A 192 19.43 27.33 -9.67
CA LYS A 192 20.05 26.12 -10.22
C LYS A 192 19.34 25.59 -11.48
N THR A 193 18.19 26.16 -11.86
CA THR A 193 17.45 25.75 -13.05
C THR A 193 16.62 26.89 -13.65
N ASN A 194 16.51 26.88 -14.98
CA ASN A 194 15.62 27.78 -15.72
C ASN A 194 14.19 27.21 -15.88
N SER A 195 13.90 26.03 -15.34
CA SER A 195 12.59 25.41 -15.50
C SER A 195 11.51 26.18 -14.76
N PRO A 196 10.42 26.61 -15.43
CA PRO A 196 9.31 27.29 -14.77
C PRO A 196 8.52 26.37 -13.83
N TYR A 197 8.77 25.06 -13.91
CA TYR A 197 8.03 24.04 -13.17
C TYR A 197 8.67 23.66 -11.84
N ILE A 198 9.85 24.19 -11.48
CA ILE A 198 10.53 23.84 -10.23
C ILE A 198 9.70 24.20 -9.00
N GLU A 199 9.08 25.38 -8.97
CA GLU A 199 8.25 25.79 -7.84
C GLU A 199 6.95 24.98 -7.72
N PRO A 200 6.16 24.78 -8.79
CA PRO A 200 5.03 23.83 -8.76
C PRO A 200 5.42 22.42 -8.32
N PHE A 201 6.58 21.94 -8.76
CA PHE A 201 7.11 20.63 -8.36
C PHE A 201 7.34 20.58 -6.84
N ILE A 202 8.06 21.55 -6.28
CA ILE A 202 8.33 21.63 -4.84
C ILE A 202 7.04 21.81 -4.04
N LYS A 203 6.08 22.64 -4.49
CA LYS A 203 4.78 22.80 -3.83
C LYS A 203 4.02 21.49 -3.69
N GLY A 204 4.13 20.59 -4.68
CA GLY A 204 3.53 19.26 -4.56
C GLY A 204 4.12 18.39 -3.45
N LEU A 205 5.34 18.67 -2.99
CA LEU A 205 6.02 17.97 -1.90
C LEU A 205 5.80 18.61 -0.52
N ILE A 206 5.17 19.78 -0.44
CA ILE A 206 4.99 20.54 0.80
C ILE A 206 3.78 20.05 1.59
N LEU A 207 4.01 19.79 2.89
CA LEU A 207 2.99 19.60 3.91
C LEU A 207 2.99 20.82 4.85
N ASN A 208 1.85 21.48 5.01
CA ASN A 208 1.71 22.71 5.77
C ASN A 208 0.41 22.73 6.58
N ARG A 209 0.18 23.82 7.33
CA ARG A 209 -1.05 24.04 8.12
C ARG A 209 -2.35 23.84 7.33
N GLU A 210 -2.38 24.23 6.06
CA GLU A 210 -3.59 24.23 5.23
C GLU A 210 -3.95 22.85 4.69
N ASN A 211 -2.95 21.99 4.51
CA ASN A 211 -3.13 20.71 3.85
C ASN A 211 -2.84 19.49 4.73
N VAL A 212 -2.35 19.68 5.97
CA VAL A 212 -2.09 18.59 6.90
C VAL A 212 -3.38 17.90 7.35
N THR A 213 -3.32 16.56 7.46
CA THR A 213 -4.44 15.75 7.95
C THR A 213 -4.54 15.82 9.48
N ASP A 214 -5.74 15.83 10.03
CA ASP A 214 -5.93 15.69 11.48
C ASP A 214 -5.52 14.30 11.99
N ILE A 215 -5.31 14.18 13.30
CA ILE A 215 -4.82 12.93 13.93
C ILE A 215 -5.76 11.76 13.67
N LYS A 216 -7.08 11.95 13.86
CA LYS A 216 -8.08 10.88 13.71
C LYS A 216 -8.06 10.34 12.28
N LYS A 217 -8.12 11.23 11.30
CA LYS A 217 -8.11 10.88 9.88
C LYS A 217 -6.77 10.27 9.44
N ALA A 218 -5.65 10.74 9.99
CA ALA A 218 -4.35 10.12 9.73
C ALA A 218 -4.26 8.69 10.31
N ALA A 219 -4.97 8.43 11.42
CA ALA A 219 -5.02 7.12 12.04
C ALA A 219 -5.87 6.12 11.23
N ILE A 220 -7.12 6.49 10.90
CA ILE A 220 -8.07 5.63 10.18
C ILE A 220 -7.82 5.58 8.66
N SER A 221 -7.13 6.57 8.10
CA SER A 221 -6.82 6.64 6.66
C SER A 221 -5.32 6.87 6.45
N PRO A 222 -4.48 5.87 6.79
CA PRO A 222 -3.02 5.96 6.75
C PRO A 222 -2.44 6.42 5.41
N TYR A 223 -3.12 6.10 4.32
CA TYR A 223 -2.58 6.29 2.97
C TYR A 223 -3.21 7.49 2.26
N THR A 224 -3.67 8.46 3.05
CA THR A 224 -4.18 9.74 2.54
C THR A 224 -3.01 10.59 2.04
N GLY A 225 -3.11 11.15 0.84
CA GLY A 225 -2.06 11.97 0.20
C GLY A 225 -1.67 13.28 0.91
N LYS A 226 -2.24 13.54 2.09
CA LYS A 226 -2.06 14.74 2.94
C LYS A 226 -1.26 14.42 4.21
N ARG A 227 -0.21 13.62 4.06
CA ARG A 227 0.67 13.14 5.15
C ARG A 227 2.13 13.25 4.74
N ILE A 228 3.03 13.30 5.72
CA ILE A 228 4.48 13.39 5.51
C ILE A 228 5.05 12.29 4.59
N ILE A 229 4.47 11.09 4.61
CA ILE A 229 4.85 9.97 3.72
C ILE A 229 4.54 10.21 2.23
N HIS A 230 3.79 11.27 1.90
CA HIS A 230 3.47 11.69 0.54
C HIS A 230 3.99 13.10 0.22
N LYS A 231 4.13 13.95 1.25
CA LYS A 231 4.56 15.34 1.19
C LYS A 231 5.68 15.55 2.23
N PRO A 232 6.93 15.20 1.90
CA PRO A 232 8.02 15.11 2.88
C PRO A 232 8.59 16.46 3.34
N LEU A 233 8.27 17.57 2.67
CA LEU A 233 8.75 18.90 3.04
C LEU A 233 7.76 19.55 4.00
N LEU A 234 7.99 19.45 5.30
CA LEU A 234 7.11 20.10 6.28
C LEU A 234 7.42 21.58 6.35
N THR A 235 6.41 22.44 6.42
CA THR A 235 6.60 23.84 6.80
C THR A 235 6.12 24.08 8.23
N LEU A 236 6.96 24.79 8.98
CA LEU A 236 6.71 25.24 10.35
C LEU A 236 6.66 26.76 10.36
N THR A 237 5.71 27.34 11.08
CA THR A 237 5.71 28.78 11.36
C THR A 237 6.62 29.04 12.55
N ILE A 238 7.77 29.68 12.33
CA ILE A 238 8.73 30.07 13.38
C ILE A 238 8.87 31.58 13.35
N ASP A 239 8.51 32.25 14.45
CA ASP A 239 8.52 33.71 14.56
C ASP A 239 7.78 34.40 13.39
N GLY A 240 6.65 33.82 12.98
CA GLY A 240 5.83 34.31 11.86
C GLY A 240 6.37 33.99 10.46
N THR A 241 7.49 33.24 10.34
CA THR A 241 8.10 32.86 9.06
C THR A 241 7.95 31.37 8.77
N GLU A 242 7.64 31.00 7.52
CA GLU A 242 7.59 29.59 7.11
C GLU A 242 8.99 29.02 6.86
N CYS A 243 9.35 28.04 7.69
CA CYS A 243 10.62 27.32 7.64
C CYS A 243 10.41 25.86 7.25
N ILE A 244 11.31 25.31 6.45
CA ILE A 244 11.25 23.91 6.02
C ILE A 244 11.89 23.03 7.09
N LEU A 245 11.20 21.95 7.45
CA LEU A 245 11.72 20.84 8.24
C LEU A 245 11.62 19.55 7.42
N THR A 246 12.77 19.04 6.98
CA THR A 246 12.87 17.73 6.33
C THR A 246 14.32 17.27 6.34
N ASP A 247 14.55 16.00 6.04
CA ASP A 247 15.88 15.42 5.95
C ASP A 247 15.93 14.27 4.92
N GLN A 248 17.13 13.78 4.63
CA GLN A 248 17.47 12.91 3.52
C GLN A 248 16.61 11.63 3.44
N PHE A 249 16.62 10.80 4.48
CA PHE A 249 15.92 9.53 4.56
C PHE A 249 14.41 9.69 4.62
N SER A 250 13.92 10.76 5.23
CA SER A 250 12.51 11.15 5.20
C SER A 250 12.02 11.42 3.77
N LEU A 251 12.81 12.15 2.97
CA LEU A 251 12.54 12.38 1.55
C LEU A 251 12.55 11.07 0.75
N LEU A 252 13.58 10.24 0.93
CA LEU A 252 13.71 8.95 0.24
C LEU A 252 12.53 8.02 0.54
N GLU A 253 12.10 7.94 1.80
CA GLU A 253 10.96 7.12 2.19
C GLU A 253 9.65 7.60 1.55
N ALA A 254 9.44 8.92 1.49
CA ALA A 254 8.26 9.47 0.84
C ALA A 254 8.24 9.18 -0.67
N PHE A 255 9.38 9.25 -1.35
CA PHE A 255 9.46 8.88 -2.76
C PHE A 255 9.29 7.38 -3.01
N ASN A 256 9.82 6.52 -2.14
CA ASN A 256 9.53 5.08 -2.20
C ASN A 256 8.01 4.81 -2.09
N THR A 257 7.35 5.49 -1.16
CA THR A 257 5.88 5.43 -1.00
C THR A 257 5.16 6.00 -2.24
N PHE A 258 5.69 7.08 -2.82
CA PHE A 258 5.14 7.68 -4.03
C PHE A 258 5.20 6.73 -5.23
N PHE A 259 6.34 6.06 -5.45
CA PHE A 259 6.51 5.11 -6.53
C PHE A 259 5.63 3.87 -6.36
N GLN A 260 5.62 3.27 -5.17
CA GLN A 260 4.89 2.01 -4.95
C GLN A 260 3.37 2.23 -4.89
N ASN A 261 2.92 3.33 -4.30
CA ASN A 261 1.52 3.46 -3.86
C ASN A 261 0.76 4.62 -4.49
N ASN A 262 1.42 5.50 -5.27
CA ASN A 262 0.77 6.67 -5.86
C ASN A 262 0.90 6.72 -7.38
N ILE A 263 2.11 6.89 -7.91
CA ILE A 263 2.27 7.19 -9.34
C ILE A 263 1.84 6.04 -10.25
N THR A 264 2.10 4.79 -9.84
CA THR A 264 1.66 3.56 -10.50
C THR A 264 0.13 3.41 -10.49
N LEU A 265 -0.54 4.01 -9.52
CA LEU A 265 -2.01 4.08 -9.45
C LEU A 265 -2.58 5.33 -10.12
N GLY A 266 -1.75 6.08 -10.84
CA GLY A 266 -2.14 7.33 -11.49
C GLY A 266 -2.47 8.46 -10.52
N LYS A 267 -1.90 8.45 -9.30
CA LYS A 267 -2.07 9.50 -8.29
C LYS A 267 -0.82 10.37 -8.23
N ILE A 268 -1.01 11.68 -8.28
CA ILE A 268 0.03 12.70 -8.08
C ILE A 268 -0.51 13.82 -7.17
N PRO A 269 0.35 14.63 -6.53
CA PRO A 269 -0.05 15.85 -5.86
C PRO A 269 -0.89 16.75 -6.76
N LYS A 270 -1.88 17.46 -6.18
CA LYS A 270 -2.78 18.36 -6.94
C LYS A 270 -2.00 19.47 -7.65
N GLU A 271 -0.95 19.95 -7.01
CA GLU A 271 -0.05 20.98 -7.54
C GLU A 271 0.64 20.50 -8.83
N TRP A 272 0.86 19.18 -8.97
CA TRP A 272 1.46 18.57 -10.16
C TRP A 272 0.44 18.33 -11.28
N GLU A 273 -0.86 18.34 -10.98
CA GLU A 273 -1.90 18.21 -12.02
C GLU A 273 -1.88 19.40 -12.98
N GLN A 274 -1.34 20.55 -12.61
CA GLN A 274 -1.24 21.70 -13.50
C GLN A 274 0.01 21.66 -14.39
N VAL A 275 0.92 20.71 -14.15
CA VAL A 275 2.21 20.61 -14.85
C VAL A 275 2.10 19.55 -15.97
N PRO A 276 2.18 19.93 -17.26
CA PRO A 276 1.93 19.01 -18.38
C PRO A 276 2.81 17.76 -18.40
N PHE A 277 4.12 17.91 -18.16
CA PHE A 277 5.03 16.76 -18.19
C PHE A 277 4.77 15.80 -17.01
N LEU A 278 4.41 16.29 -15.82
CA LEU A 278 4.07 15.43 -14.67
C LEU A 278 2.77 14.67 -14.90
N LYS A 279 1.78 15.27 -15.56
CA LYS A 279 0.57 14.58 -16.04
C LYS A 279 0.92 13.44 -17.01
N LYS A 280 1.85 13.69 -17.95
CA LYS A 280 2.32 12.67 -18.89
C LYS A 280 3.02 11.53 -18.15
N ILE A 281 3.97 11.84 -17.27
CA ILE A 281 4.65 10.85 -16.42
C ILE A 281 3.61 10.00 -15.67
N ARG A 282 2.65 10.62 -14.97
CA ARG A 282 1.58 9.89 -14.26
C ARG A 282 0.85 8.90 -15.15
N ASN A 283 0.46 9.29 -16.36
CA ASN A 283 -0.27 8.42 -17.27
C ASN A 283 0.62 7.25 -17.73
N ASP A 284 1.85 7.52 -18.15
CA ASP A 284 2.80 6.49 -18.58
C ASP A 284 3.10 5.47 -17.46
N PHE A 285 3.19 5.91 -16.21
CA PHE A 285 3.37 5.04 -15.04
C PHE A 285 2.11 4.25 -14.69
N LYS A 286 0.93 4.86 -14.81
CA LYS A 286 -0.36 4.17 -14.61
C LYS A 286 -0.57 3.06 -15.65
N ASP A 287 -0.26 3.33 -16.91
CA ASP A 287 -0.46 2.37 -17.99
C ASP A 287 0.48 1.18 -17.83
N ARG A 288 1.75 1.42 -17.47
CA ARG A 288 2.72 0.36 -17.15
C ARG A 288 2.30 -0.51 -15.96
N ASN A 289 1.59 0.05 -14.98
CA ASN A 289 1.21 -0.70 -13.78
C ASN A 289 0.35 -1.92 -14.11
N LYS A 290 -0.49 -1.85 -15.17
CA LYS A 290 -1.27 -3.01 -15.64
C LYS A 290 -0.35 -4.20 -15.98
N ASP A 291 0.71 -3.92 -16.72
CA ASP A 291 1.65 -4.93 -17.20
C ASP A 291 2.56 -5.53 -16.12
N ILE A 292 2.72 -4.86 -14.96
CA ILE A 292 3.57 -5.34 -13.86
C ILE A 292 3.13 -6.72 -13.37
N LEU A 293 1.82 -6.96 -13.28
CA LEU A 293 1.29 -8.24 -12.82
C LEU A 293 0.93 -9.18 -13.97
N GLU A 294 0.36 -8.66 -15.04
CA GLU A 294 -0.11 -9.49 -16.15
C GLU A 294 1.04 -10.13 -16.93
N ASN A 295 2.15 -9.44 -17.18
CA ASN A 295 3.28 -10.02 -17.91
C ASN A 295 3.89 -11.24 -17.17
N PRO A 296 4.13 -11.17 -15.84
CA PRO A 296 4.52 -12.36 -15.07
C PRO A 296 3.51 -13.49 -15.11
N VAL A 297 2.20 -13.20 -15.00
CA VAL A 297 1.14 -14.22 -15.07
C VAL A 297 1.14 -14.90 -16.43
N GLU A 298 1.22 -14.13 -17.52
CA GLU A 298 1.30 -14.67 -18.88
C GLU A 298 2.53 -15.56 -19.06
N LYS A 299 3.70 -15.10 -18.59
CA LYS A 299 4.94 -15.87 -18.64
C LYS A 299 4.80 -17.19 -17.88
N LEU A 300 4.09 -17.17 -16.76
CA LEU A 300 3.83 -18.36 -15.95
C LEU A 300 2.93 -19.36 -16.68
N LEU A 301 1.79 -18.91 -17.21
CA LEU A 301 0.88 -19.74 -17.98
C LEU A 301 1.57 -20.38 -19.19
N LYS A 302 2.36 -19.60 -19.94
CA LYS A 302 3.21 -20.12 -21.03
C LYS A 302 4.21 -21.16 -20.52
N GLY A 303 4.88 -20.89 -19.41
CA GLY A 303 5.92 -21.76 -18.84
C GLY A 303 5.40 -23.15 -18.44
N TYR A 304 4.14 -23.24 -18.01
CA TYR A 304 3.48 -24.51 -17.66
C TYR A 304 2.60 -25.09 -18.78
N ASN A 305 2.68 -24.55 -20.00
CA ASN A 305 1.83 -24.97 -21.13
C ASN A 305 0.32 -24.97 -20.80
N VAL A 306 -0.13 -23.99 -20.01
CA VAL A 306 -1.55 -23.78 -19.74
C VAL A 306 -2.16 -23.07 -20.94
N ASP A 307 -3.32 -23.54 -21.41
CA ASP A 307 -4.02 -22.84 -22.49
C ASP A 307 -4.68 -21.57 -21.97
N TYR A 308 -4.42 -20.44 -22.61
CA TYR A 308 -5.01 -19.16 -22.20
C TYR A 308 -5.18 -18.18 -23.37
N ASP A 309 -6.07 -17.21 -23.18
CA ASP A 309 -6.12 -15.95 -23.92
C ASP A 309 -5.98 -14.77 -22.95
N ARG A 310 -5.38 -13.67 -23.40
CA ARG A 310 -5.08 -12.48 -22.59
C ARG A 310 -5.76 -11.24 -23.19
N ASN A 311 -6.16 -10.30 -22.33
CA ASN A 311 -6.77 -9.02 -22.71
C ASN A 311 -8.01 -9.22 -23.62
N VAL A 312 -8.92 -10.09 -23.18
CA VAL A 312 -10.09 -10.48 -23.95
C VAL A 312 -11.12 -9.35 -23.96
N LYS A 313 -11.30 -8.75 -25.14
CA LYS A 313 -12.28 -7.66 -25.40
C LYS A 313 -13.39 -8.08 -26.35
N THR A 314 -13.24 -9.23 -26.99
CA THR A 314 -14.16 -9.75 -28.00
C THR A 314 -14.11 -11.28 -27.95
N LEU A 315 -15.29 -11.90 -27.91
CA LEU A 315 -15.43 -13.33 -28.16
C LEU A 315 -15.50 -13.55 -29.67
N TYR A 316 -14.56 -14.31 -30.19
CA TYR A 316 -14.48 -14.64 -31.61
C TYR A 316 -15.41 -15.80 -31.90
N ALA A 317 -15.90 -15.83 -33.12
CA ALA A 317 -16.81 -16.84 -33.62
C ALA A 317 -16.27 -17.34 -34.96
N HIS A 318 -16.63 -18.56 -35.33
CA HIS A 318 -16.25 -19.11 -36.65
C HIS A 318 -16.99 -18.39 -37.79
N ASP A 319 -18.16 -17.83 -37.48
CA ASP A 319 -18.88 -16.89 -38.36
C ASP A 319 -18.38 -15.45 -38.15
N LYS A 320 -18.89 -14.51 -38.98
CA LYS A 320 -18.58 -13.07 -38.82
C LYS A 320 -19.25 -12.45 -37.57
N GLY A 321 -19.90 -13.23 -36.72
CA GLY A 321 -20.71 -12.79 -35.57
C GLY A 321 -19.92 -12.58 -34.29
N HIS A 322 -18.75 -11.94 -34.35
CA HIS A 322 -17.94 -11.65 -33.17
C HIS A 322 -18.70 -10.81 -32.13
N LEU A 323 -18.56 -11.15 -30.85
CA LEU A 323 -19.27 -10.49 -29.76
C LEU A 323 -18.29 -9.62 -28.96
N SER A 324 -18.42 -8.31 -29.08
CA SER A 324 -17.64 -7.38 -28.26
C SER A 324 -18.08 -7.43 -26.80
N ILE A 325 -17.13 -7.59 -25.89
CA ILE A 325 -17.36 -7.57 -24.44
C ILE A 325 -16.75 -6.35 -23.75
N ASN A 326 -16.05 -5.48 -24.51
CA ASN A 326 -15.26 -4.38 -23.97
C ASN A 326 -16.06 -3.36 -23.13
N LYS A 327 -17.38 -3.23 -23.38
CA LYS A 327 -18.28 -2.39 -22.57
C LYS A 327 -19.03 -3.18 -21.51
N THR A 328 -19.60 -4.32 -21.92
CA THR A 328 -20.38 -5.20 -21.05
C THR A 328 -19.99 -6.64 -21.36
N PRO A 329 -19.52 -7.41 -20.38
CA PRO A 329 -19.28 -7.07 -18.96
C PRO A 329 -18.01 -6.22 -18.73
N GLY A 330 -17.20 -6.00 -19.76
CA GLY A 330 -15.89 -5.34 -19.70
C GLY A 330 -14.77 -6.28 -20.16
N GLU A 331 -13.58 -5.71 -20.33
CA GLU A 331 -12.34 -6.46 -20.62
C GLU A 331 -12.05 -7.49 -19.52
N ILE A 332 -11.61 -8.68 -19.92
CA ILE A 332 -11.12 -9.75 -19.03
C ILE A 332 -9.61 -9.88 -19.22
N ASP A 333 -8.84 -9.87 -18.14
CA ASP A 333 -7.38 -9.86 -18.22
C ASP A 333 -6.87 -11.22 -18.74
N PHE A 334 -7.42 -12.34 -18.22
CA PHE A 334 -7.12 -13.69 -18.69
C PHE A 334 -8.35 -14.59 -18.73
N ILE A 335 -8.44 -15.42 -19.76
CA ILE A 335 -9.27 -16.62 -19.79
C ILE A 335 -8.34 -17.81 -19.96
N PHE A 336 -8.37 -18.80 -19.08
CA PHE A 336 -7.50 -19.98 -19.21
C PHE A 336 -8.20 -21.28 -18.83
N ILE A 337 -7.68 -22.39 -19.34
CA ILE A 337 -8.21 -23.73 -19.07
C ILE A 337 -7.21 -24.50 -18.22
N TYR A 338 -7.66 -24.97 -17.06
CA TYR A 338 -6.85 -25.79 -16.17
C TYR A 338 -7.75 -26.77 -15.40
N ASN A 339 -7.37 -28.06 -15.36
CA ASN A 339 -8.10 -29.13 -14.66
C ASN A 339 -9.64 -29.10 -14.88
N ASP A 340 -10.06 -29.21 -16.13
CA ASP A 340 -11.49 -29.19 -16.55
C ASP A 340 -12.27 -27.96 -16.06
N THR A 341 -11.57 -26.85 -15.84
CA THR A 341 -12.16 -25.57 -15.43
C THR A 341 -11.70 -24.46 -16.36
N VAL A 342 -12.66 -23.68 -16.85
CA VAL A 342 -12.42 -22.41 -17.52
C VAL A 342 -12.41 -21.33 -16.45
N TYR A 343 -11.26 -20.69 -16.29
CA TYR A 343 -11.07 -19.59 -15.36
C TYR A 343 -11.24 -18.25 -16.06
N ILE A 344 -12.07 -17.40 -15.48
CA ILE A 344 -12.18 -15.98 -15.80
C ILE A 344 -11.37 -15.22 -14.74
N ALA A 345 -10.22 -14.68 -15.12
CA ALA A 345 -9.26 -14.11 -14.19
C ALA A 345 -9.01 -12.63 -14.44
N ASP A 346 -9.08 -11.86 -13.35
CA ASP A 346 -8.72 -10.44 -13.32
C ASP A 346 -7.49 -10.21 -12.45
N CYS A 347 -6.54 -9.45 -12.97
CA CYS A 347 -5.35 -9.00 -12.27
C CYS A 347 -5.65 -7.68 -11.53
N LYS A 348 -5.33 -7.60 -10.24
CA LYS A 348 -5.49 -6.37 -9.44
C LYS A 348 -4.17 -6.00 -8.76
N ASN A 349 -3.64 -4.84 -9.14
CA ASN A 349 -2.52 -4.22 -8.44
C ASN A 349 -3.03 -3.48 -7.20
N LEU A 350 -2.81 -4.07 -6.04
CA LEU A 350 -3.13 -3.51 -4.75
C LEU A 350 -1.97 -2.66 -4.23
N THR A 351 -2.32 -1.67 -3.41
CA THR A 351 -1.35 -0.94 -2.59
C THR A 351 -0.87 -1.87 -1.49
N LYS A 352 0.45 -1.95 -1.26
CA LYS A 352 0.99 -2.78 -0.20
C LYS A 352 0.51 -2.27 1.18
N ARG A 353 -0.12 -3.14 1.98
CA ARG A 353 -0.66 -2.84 3.32
C ARG A 353 -0.07 -3.78 4.36
N TYR A 354 -0.02 -3.32 5.61
CA TYR A 354 0.56 -4.11 6.71
C TYR A 354 -0.30 -4.13 7.98
N GLU A 355 -1.36 -3.31 8.02
CA GLU A 355 -2.21 -3.12 9.18
C GLU A 355 -3.68 -3.47 8.88
N MET A 356 -4.44 -3.85 9.91
CA MET A 356 -5.84 -4.30 9.78
C MET A 356 -6.72 -3.23 9.14
N GLN A 357 -6.51 -1.96 9.47
CA GLN A 357 -7.24 -0.87 8.81
C GLN A 357 -6.91 -0.74 7.31
N GLY A 358 -5.69 -1.07 6.90
CA GLY A 358 -5.30 -1.10 5.49
C GLY A 358 -6.00 -2.25 4.75
N TYR A 359 -6.04 -3.43 5.37
CA TYR A 359 -6.75 -4.58 4.83
C TYR A 359 -8.27 -4.40 4.77
N TYR A 360 -8.87 -3.75 5.77
CA TYR A 360 -10.29 -3.40 5.74
C TYR A 360 -10.64 -2.54 4.51
N GLN A 361 -9.78 -1.59 4.13
CA GLN A 361 -9.98 -0.80 2.90
C GLN A 361 -9.95 -1.67 1.64
N ASP A 362 -9.08 -2.67 1.57
CA ASP A 362 -9.04 -3.61 0.44
C ASP A 362 -10.32 -4.44 0.39
N ILE A 363 -10.79 -4.95 1.53
CA ILE A 363 -12.04 -5.72 1.66
C ILE A 363 -13.23 -4.91 1.14
N THR A 364 -13.36 -3.66 1.56
CA THR A 364 -14.40 -2.74 1.05
C THR A 364 -14.32 -2.62 -0.47
N LYS A 365 -13.12 -2.40 -1.03
CA LYS A 365 -12.95 -2.27 -2.49
C LYS A 365 -13.33 -3.54 -3.26
N PHE A 366 -12.95 -4.71 -2.75
CA PHE A 366 -13.36 -5.96 -3.38
C PHE A 366 -14.87 -6.16 -3.31
N THR A 367 -15.47 -5.88 -2.16
CA THR A 367 -16.90 -6.08 -1.90
C THR A 367 -17.76 -5.16 -2.76
N ASP A 368 -17.39 -3.88 -2.82
CA ASP A 368 -18.21 -2.85 -3.45
C ASP A 368 -18.03 -2.79 -4.98
N GLU A 369 -16.86 -3.17 -5.49
CA GLU A 369 -16.51 -2.97 -6.91
C GLU A 369 -16.12 -4.29 -7.60
N TYR A 370 -15.04 -4.94 -7.14
CA TYR A 370 -14.43 -6.02 -7.92
C TYR A 370 -15.29 -7.27 -8.00
N ASN A 371 -15.91 -7.68 -6.89
CA ASN A 371 -16.77 -8.86 -6.86
C ASN A 371 -17.99 -8.70 -7.76
N LEU A 372 -18.61 -7.51 -7.77
CA LEU A 372 -19.74 -7.23 -8.65
C LEU A 372 -19.32 -7.37 -10.12
N LYS A 373 -18.16 -6.82 -10.51
CA LYS A 373 -17.64 -6.94 -11.87
C LYS A 373 -17.31 -8.38 -12.27
N MET A 374 -16.73 -9.17 -11.36
CA MET A 374 -16.47 -10.59 -11.62
C MET A 374 -17.77 -11.38 -11.78
N LYS A 375 -18.79 -11.07 -10.96
CA LYS A 375 -20.12 -11.66 -11.10
C LYS A 375 -20.73 -11.39 -12.47
N GLU A 376 -20.73 -10.12 -12.91
CA GLU A 376 -21.21 -9.72 -14.24
C GLU A 376 -20.47 -10.47 -15.35
N LYS A 377 -19.15 -10.63 -15.24
CA LYS A 377 -18.32 -11.39 -16.19
C LYS A 377 -18.74 -12.85 -16.26
N LEU A 378 -18.88 -13.52 -15.13
CA LEU A 378 -19.27 -14.92 -15.08
C LEU A 378 -20.69 -15.15 -15.59
N GLU A 379 -21.64 -14.31 -15.21
CA GLU A 379 -23.03 -14.40 -15.68
C GLU A 379 -23.11 -14.23 -17.20
N PHE A 380 -22.40 -13.24 -17.74
CA PHE A 380 -22.32 -13.04 -19.19
C PHE A 380 -21.70 -14.25 -19.90
N MET A 381 -20.62 -14.80 -19.37
CA MET A 381 -19.96 -15.97 -19.97
C MET A 381 -20.85 -17.23 -19.92
N ARG A 382 -21.62 -17.43 -18.84
CA ARG A 382 -22.61 -18.51 -18.76
C ARG A 382 -23.71 -18.36 -19.80
N GLN A 383 -24.24 -17.16 -19.98
CA GLN A 383 -25.27 -16.87 -20.98
C GLN A 383 -24.75 -17.03 -22.42
N ASN A 384 -23.43 -16.88 -22.62
CA ASN A 384 -22.78 -16.93 -23.92
C ASN A 384 -21.81 -18.12 -24.05
N LEU A 385 -22.08 -19.25 -23.38
CA LEU A 385 -21.15 -20.37 -23.29
C LEU A 385 -20.72 -20.92 -24.67
N ASN A 386 -21.64 -20.97 -25.64
CA ASN A 386 -21.32 -21.39 -27.01
C ASN A 386 -20.31 -20.44 -27.67
N ARG A 387 -20.46 -19.13 -27.48
CA ARG A 387 -19.52 -18.14 -28.01
C ARG A 387 -18.17 -18.19 -27.30
N LEU A 388 -18.16 -18.46 -26.00
CA LEU A 388 -16.92 -18.71 -25.26
C LEU A 388 -16.20 -19.96 -25.79
N GLN A 389 -16.92 -21.05 -26.05
CA GLN A 389 -16.36 -22.26 -26.63
C GLN A 389 -15.75 -21.99 -28.02
N GLU A 390 -16.50 -21.36 -28.94
CA GLU A 390 -15.99 -21.00 -30.27
C GLU A 390 -14.74 -20.12 -30.17
N HIS A 391 -14.78 -19.11 -29.31
CA HIS A 391 -13.64 -18.22 -29.08
C HIS A 391 -12.41 -19.01 -28.64
N LEU A 392 -12.54 -19.92 -27.66
CA LEU A 392 -11.42 -20.75 -27.19
C LEU A 392 -10.95 -21.75 -28.25
N GLN A 393 -11.85 -22.35 -29.03
CA GLN A 393 -11.47 -23.20 -30.16
C GLN A 393 -10.58 -22.45 -31.17
N ILE A 394 -10.94 -21.20 -31.49
CA ILE A 394 -10.20 -20.34 -32.42
C ILE A 394 -8.87 -19.90 -31.81
N LYS A 395 -8.92 -19.32 -30.61
CA LYS A 395 -7.76 -18.68 -29.98
C LYS A 395 -6.70 -19.65 -29.50
N LEU A 396 -7.12 -20.84 -29.06
CA LEU A 396 -6.21 -21.90 -28.60
C LEU A 396 -5.86 -22.90 -29.72
N ASN A 397 -6.42 -22.74 -30.92
CA ASN A 397 -6.30 -23.69 -32.04
C ASN A 397 -6.71 -25.12 -31.65
N LYS A 398 -7.86 -25.25 -30.97
CA LYS A 398 -8.42 -26.53 -30.50
C LYS A 398 -9.85 -26.72 -31.05
N PRO A 399 -10.02 -27.08 -32.32
CA PRO A 399 -11.34 -27.09 -32.99
C PRO A 399 -12.35 -28.05 -32.36
N TYR A 400 -11.89 -29.06 -31.61
CA TYR A 400 -12.72 -30.07 -30.95
C TYR A 400 -12.93 -29.82 -29.45
N LEU A 401 -12.55 -28.65 -28.92
CA LEU A 401 -12.79 -28.30 -27.53
C LEU A 401 -14.31 -28.22 -27.26
N VAL A 402 -14.78 -28.93 -26.23
CA VAL A 402 -16.18 -28.93 -25.80
C VAL A 402 -16.24 -28.58 -24.31
N LEU A 403 -16.97 -27.52 -23.96
CA LEU A 403 -17.05 -26.99 -22.60
C LEU A 403 -18.17 -27.57 -21.74
N THR A 404 -18.98 -28.51 -22.26
CA THR A 404 -20.18 -29.01 -21.56
C THR A 404 -19.92 -29.54 -20.15
N ASN A 405 -18.75 -30.14 -19.92
CA ASN A 405 -18.35 -30.68 -18.61
C ASN A 405 -17.39 -29.77 -17.84
N PHE A 406 -17.03 -28.62 -18.41
CA PHE A 406 -16.10 -27.70 -17.77
C PHE A 406 -16.82 -26.86 -16.73
N LYS A 407 -16.15 -26.64 -15.59
CA LYS A 407 -16.60 -25.62 -14.63
C LYS A 407 -16.21 -24.24 -15.14
N LEU A 408 -17.02 -23.23 -14.82
CA LEU A 408 -16.67 -21.83 -15.06
C LEU A 408 -16.47 -21.13 -13.71
N GLU A 409 -15.23 -20.71 -13.43
CA GLU A 409 -14.83 -20.14 -12.15
C GLU A 409 -14.20 -18.75 -12.33
N GLY A 410 -14.58 -17.79 -11.49
CA GLY A 410 -13.98 -16.46 -11.46
C GLY A 410 -12.94 -16.37 -10.37
N ILE A 411 -11.77 -15.81 -10.69
CA ILE A 411 -10.67 -15.64 -9.73
C ILE A 411 -10.04 -14.25 -9.86
N PHE A 412 -9.34 -13.83 -8.81
CA PHE A 412 -8.45 -12.68 -8.87
C PHE A 412 -7.00 -13.12 -8.70
N ILE A 413 -6.11 -12.41 -9.37
CA ILE A 413 -4.66 -12.51 -9.16
C ILE A 413 -4.17 -11.14 -8.68
N ILE A 414 -3.39 -11.11 -7.60
CA ILE A 414 -2.94 -9.87 -6.94
C ILE A 414 -1.41 -9.84 -6.77
N ASN A 415 -0.86 -8.63 -6.79
CA ASN A 415 0.59 -8.38 -6.67
C ASN A 415 1.11 -8.40 -5.22
N THR A 416 0.25 -8.12 -4.23
CA THR A 416 0.60 -8.02 -2.80
C THR A 416 -0.48 -8.70 -1.96
N PRO A 417 -0.14 -9.30 -0.81
CA PRO A 417 -1.11 -10.04 0.01
C PRO A 417 -2.14 -9.12 0.68
N THR A 418 -3.35 -9.66 0.88
CA THR A 418 -4.42 -9.05 1.68
C THR A 418 -5.16 -10.15 2.44
N ILE A 419 -5.62 -9.86 3.66
CA ILE A 419 -6.38 -10.86 4.45
C ILE A 419 -7.72 -11.22 3.80
N TYR A 420 -8.20 -10.43 2.84
CA TYR A 420 -9.43 -10.75 2.11
C TYR A 420 -9.34 -12.09 1.37
N VAL A 421 -8.13 -12.55 1.04
CA VAL A 421 -7.88 -13.90 0.49
C VAL A 421 -8.52 -14.99 1.36
N LEU A 422 -8.61 -14.78 2.67
CA LEU A 422 -9.13 -15.77 3.62
C LEU A 422 -10.63 -16.01 3.50
N ASN A 423 -11.38 -15.01 3.04
CA ASN A 423 -12.85 -15.03 3.08
C ASN A 423 -13.48 -14.28 1.89
N GLY A 424 -12.76 -14.23 0.77
CA GLY A 424 -13.23 -13.59 -0.45
C GLY A 424 -14.44 -14.30 -1.05
N LEU A 425 -15.30 -13.58 -1.76
CA LEU A 425 -16.39 -14.21 -2.53
C LEU A 425 -15.85 -15.09 -3.67
N TYR A 426 -14.73 -14.65 -4.25
CA TYR A 426 -13.98 -15.37 -5.28
C TYR A 426 -12.60 -15.74 -4.71
N LYS A 427 -11.98 -16.80 -5.25
CA LYS A 427 -10.60 -17.15 -4.89
C LYS A 427 -9.65 -16.05 -5.36
N ILE A 428 -8.71 -15.69 -4.49
CA ILE A 428 -7.75 -14.62 -4.73
C ILE A 428 -6.34 -15.16 -4.54
N TYR A 429 -5.58 -15.24 -5.61
CA TYR A 429 -4.21 -15.72 -5.56
C TYR A 429 -3.26 -14.53 -5.54
N THR A 430 -2.33 -14.48 -4.58
CA THR A 430 -1.09 -13.72 -4.80
C THR A 430 -0.34 -14.35 -5.96
N PHE A 431 0.50 -13.61 -6.67
CA PHE A 431 1.28 -14.17 -7.80
C PHE A 431 2.02 -15.47 -7.42
N ASN A 432 2.66 -15.49 -6.25
CA ASN A 432 3.33 -16.68 -5.72
C ASN A 432 2.38 -17.86 -5.50
N ARG A 433 1.18 -17.63 -4.94
CA ARG A 433 0.17 -18.69 -4.78
C ARG A 433 -0.44 -19.14 -6.10
N PHE A 434 -0.51 -18.25 -7.09
CA PHE A 434 -0.95 -18.61 -8.42
C PHE A 434 0.04 -19.58 -9.08
N ASP A 435 1.34 -19.36 -8.92
CA ASP A 435 2.37 -20.32 -9.35
C ASP A 435 2.18 -21.70 -8.72
N LEU A 436 1.97 -21.74 -7.40
CA LEU A 436 1.70 -22.98 -6.68
C LEU A 436 0.42 -23.68 -7.17
N PHE A 437 -0.65 -22.92 -7.42
CA PHE A 437 -1.91 -23.44 -7.96
C PHE A 437 -1.71 -24.12 -9.32
N ILE A 438 -0.98 -23.48 -10.24
CA ILE A 438 -0.69 -24.06 -11.57
C ILE A 438 0.25 -25.28 -11.47
N LYS A 439 1.03 -25.40 -10.39
CA LYS A 439 1.81 -26.61 -10.06
C LYS A 439 0.99 -27.72 -9.38
N GLY A 440 -0.30 -27.47 -9.11
CA GLY A 440 -1.19 -28.42 -8.45
C GLY A 440 -1.26 -28.28 -6.92
N ASP A 441 -0.62 -27.28 -6.33
CA ASP A 441 -0.70 -26.97 -4.90
C ASP A 441 -1.65 -25.79 -4.63
N ASP A 442 -2.95 -26.07 -4.59
CA ASP A 442 -3.99 -25.05 -4.38
C ASP A 442 -4.15 -24.72 -2.89
N PHE A 443 -3.81 -23.48 -2.51
CA PHE A 443 -4.01 -22.93 -1.16
C PHE A 443 -5.44 -23.11 -0.65
N PHE A 444 -6.45 -22.99 -1.52
CA PHE A 444 -7.86 -23.06 -1.14
C PHE A 444 -8.37 -24.48 -0.86
N THR A 445 -7.58 -25.50 -1.20
CA THR A 445 -7.87 -26.90 -0.84
C THR A 445 -7.28 -27.31 0.50
N LYS A 446 -6.40 -26.46 1.07
CA LYS A 446 -5.78 -26.72 2.37
C LYS A 446 -6.75 -26.42 3.51
N TYR A 447 -6.48 -27.05 4.65
CA TYR A 447 -7.12 -26.73 5.91
C TYR A 447 -6.14 -26.07 6.86
N ILE A 448 -6.67 -25.27 7.78
CA ILE A 448 -5.92 -24.73 8.90
C ILE A 448 -6.37 -25.47 10.14
N ASP A 449 -5.40 -25.95 10.91
CA ASP A 449 -5.64 -26.54 12.20
C ASP A 449 -6.03 -25.44 13.20
N TRP A 450 -7.20 -25.56 13.82
CA TRP A 450 -7.60 -24.68 14.91
C TRP A 450 -7.20 -25.33 16.24
N PRO A 451 -6.09 -24.87 16.87
CA PRO A 451 -5.45 -25.58 17.98
C PRO A 451 -6.27 -25.55 19.28
N GLU A 452 -7.27 -24.66 19.37
CA GLU A 452 -8.03 -24.41 20.60
C GLU A 452 -9.19 -25.39 20.85
N LYS A 453 -9.52 -26.26 19.89
CA LYS A 453 -10.51 -27.35 20.09
C LYS A 453 -9.86 -28.71 20.17
N ASN A 454 -10.42 -29.59 21.01
CA ASN A 454 -10.13 -31.02 21.03
C ASN A 454 -11.38 -31.82 20.63
N PRO A 455 -11.36 -32.55 19.50
CA PRO A 455 -10.25 -32.67 18.56
C PRO A 455 -9.99 -31.37 17.78
N ILE A 456 -8.75 -31.20 17.30
CA ILE A 456 -8.34 -30.06 16.46
C ILE A 456 -9.26 -30.02 15.24
N HIS A 457 -9.97 -28.92 15.07
CA HIS A 457 -10.86 -28.74 13.92
C HIS A 457 -10.06 -28.25 12.71
N LYS A 458 -10.35 -28.83 11.55
CA LYS A 458 -9.77 -28.44 10.27
C LYS A 458 -10.68 -27.42 9.59
N ILE A 459 -10.24 -26.17 9.52
CA ILE A 459 -11.01 -25.09 8.91
C ILE A 459 -10.62 -24.98 7.44
N THR A 460 -11.61 -25.11 6.54
CA THR A 460 -11.43 -24.94 5.08
C THR A 460 -11.88 -23.56 4.63
N TRP A 461 -11.46 -23.14 3.45
CA TRP A 461 -11.93 -21.89 2.84
C TRP A 461 -13.46 -21.93 2.56
N PRO A 462 -14.21 -20.81 2.74
CA PRO A 462 -13.79 -19.52 3.30
C PRO A 462 -13.54 -19.61 4.81
N PHE A 463 -12.33 -19.25 5.24
CA PHE A 463 -11.78 -19.64 6.54
C PHE A 463 -12.43 -18.91 7.72
N ILE A 464 -12.70 -17.60 7.58
CA ILE A 464 -13.28 -16.79 8.66
C ILE A 464 -14.73 -17.23 8.91
N ASP A 465 -15.52 -17.39 7.85
CA ASP A 465 -16.93 -17.79 7.98
C ASP A 465 -17.09 -19.24 8.45
N ASN A 466 -16.22 -20.14 7.99
CA ASN A 466 -16.25 -21.51 8.49
C ASN A 466 -15.76 -21.60 9.93
N LEU A 467 -14.76 -20.82 10.34
CA LEU A 467 -14.36 -20.74 11.76
C LEU A 467 -15.53 -20.26 12.64
N LYS A 468 -16.26 -19.21 12.22
CA LYS A 468 -17.44 -18.72 12.96
C LYS A 468 -18.47 -19.80 13.23
N LYS A 469 -18.77 -20.66 12.24
CA LYS A 469 -19.70 -21.78 12.40
C LYS A 469 -19.22 -22.80 13.42
N VAL A 470 -17.91 -22.99 13.54
CA VAL A 470 -17.33 -23.90 14.53
C VAL A 470 -17.34 -23.27 15.94
N ILE A 471 -17.17 -21.95 16.03
CA ILE A 471 -17.21 -21.20 17.30
C ILE A 471 -18.65 -21.05 17.82
N LYS A 472 -19.60 -20.72 16.94
CA LYS A 472 -21.02 -20.50 17.23
C LYS A 472 -21.90 -21.41 16.35
N PRO A 473 -22.11 -22.69 16.72
CA PRO A 473 -22.87 -23.63 15.89
C PRO A 473 -24.38 -23.33 15.80
N ASP A 474 -24.92 -22.47 16.66
CA ASP A 474 -26.37 -22.21 16.79
C ASP A 474 -26.87 -20.92 16.12
N PHE A 475 -26.22 -20.47 15.03
CA PHE A 475 -26.69 -19.34 14.20
C PHE A 475 -26.98 -19.72 12.76
#